data_AF-A0A444JIJ1-F1
#
_entry.id   AF-A0A444JIJ1-F1
#
_cell.length_a   1.000
_cell.length_b   1.000
_cell.length_c   1.000
_cell.angle_alpha   90.00
_cell.angle_beta   90.00
_cell.angle_gamma   90.00
#
_symmetry.space_group_name_H-M   'P 1'
#
loop_
_entity.id
_entity.type
_entity.pdbx_description
1 polymer ?
#
loop_
_entity_poly.entity_id
_entity_poly.type
_entity_poly.pdbx_seq_one_letter_code
_entity_poly.pdbx_strand_id
1 'polypeptide(L)'
;MSHSNRFPHRITKPFGASNVSPLQPSGSTTMNRTWCIDHRLYGTYQKLRACQPSVLLMVKALNVLLAPHGQTIETCFDLEDFIDAIDEFERVEGLS
;
A
#
# COMPACT_ATOMS: atom_id res chain seq x y z
N MET A 1 -50.41 44.32 -24.33
CA MET A 1 -50.24 43.27 -23.30
C MET A 1 -50.03 41.94 -24.00
N SER A 2 -49.07 41.18 -23.48
CA SER A 2 -48.32 40.11 -24.13
C SER A 2 -49.04 38.77 -24.12
N HIS A 3 -49.15 38.06 -25.26
CA HIS A 3 -49.41 36.61 -25.28
C HIS A 3 -48.80 35.92 -26.53
N SER A 4 -47.63 35.33 -26.29
CA SER A 4 -46.99 34.09 -26.76
C SER A 4 -47.36 33.34 -28.06
N ASN A 5 -46.26 32.87 -28.67
CA ASN A 5 -45.99 31.54 -29.26
C ASN A 5 -46.61 31.15 -30.61
N ARG A 6 -45.72 31.10 -31.63
CA ARG A 6 -45.84 30.21 -32.79
C ARG A 6 -44.75 29.13 -32.77
N PHE A 7 -45.25 27.90 -32.76
CA PHE A 7 -44.77 26.56 -33.11
C PHE A 7 -43.61 26.41 -34.15
N PRO A 8 -43.13 25.19 -34.45
CA PRO A 8 -42.25 24.36 -33.63
C PRO A 8 -41.10 23.76 -34.49
N HIS A 9 -39.83 23.91 -34.09
CA HIS A 9 -38.79 23.04 -34.68
C HIS A 9 -38.83 21.66 -33.99
N ARG A 10 -39.67 20.77 -34.52
CA ARG A 10 -39.67 19.34 -34.17
C ARG A 10 -38.42 18.69 -34.77
N ILE A 11 -37.30 18.78 -34.07
CA ILE A 11 -36.11 18.00 -34.36
C ILE A 11 -36.36 16.55 -33.91
N THR A 12 -36.31 15.65 -34.88
CA THR A 12 -36.30 14.20 -34.73
C THR A 12 -35.17 13.75 -33.82
N LYS A 13 -35.47 13.01 -32.75
CA LYS A 13 -34.49 12.12 -32.11
C LYS A 13 -34.16 10.98 -33.08
N PRO A 14 -32.90 10.51 -33.09
CA PRO A 14 -32.71 9.11 -32.78
C PRO A 14 -31.69 8.92 -31.64
N PHE A 15 -32.15 8.17 -30.64
CA PHE A 15 -31.47 7.14 -29.86
C PHE A 15 -29.94 7.16 -29.72
N GLY A 16 -29.50 7.13 -28.44
CA GLY A 16 -28.32 6.36 -28.03
C GLY A 16 -27.11 7.17 -27.57
N ALA A 17 -27.28 8.17 -26.72
CA ALA A 17 -26.15 8.70 -25.97
C ALA A 17 -25.71 7.66 -24.94
N SER A 18 -24.54 7.06 -25.16
CA SER A 18 -23.86 6.17 -24.23
C SER A 18 -23.61 6.89 -22.91
N ASN A 19 -24.46 6.65 -21.92
CA ASN A 19 -24.22 7.01 -20.53
C ASN A 19 -23.27 5.97 -19.92
N VAL A 20 -21.98 6.07 -20.23
CA VAL A 20 -20.95 5.39 -19.43
C VAL A 20 -20.28 6.46 -18.57
N SER A 21 -20.66 6.50 -17.30
CA SER A 21 -19.90 7.20 -16.28
C SER A 21 -18.44 6.76 -16.36
N PRO A 22 -17.46 7.66 -16.24
CA PRO A 22 -16.08 7.23 -16.04
C PRO A 22 -16.05 6.47 -14.72
N LEU A 23 -15.81 5.16 -14.77
CA LEU A 23 -15.40 4.40 -13.61
C LEU A 23 -14.13 5.08 -13.09
N GLN A 24 -14.25 5.78 -11.97
CA GLN A 24 -13.07 6.32 -11.28
C GLN A 24 -12.11 5.14 -11.09
N PRO A 25 -10.83 5.26 -11.47
CA PRO A 25 -9.85 4.27 -11.06
C PRO A 25 -9.88 4.31 -9.53
N SER A 26 -10.45 3.25 -8.96
CA SER A 26 -10.39 3.01 -7.52
C SER A 26 -8.91 2.91 -7.22
N GLY A 27 -8.35 4.01 -6.70
CA GLY A 27 -6.98 4.05 -6.23
C GLY A 27 -6.89 3.06 -5.10
N SER A 28 -6.49 1.83 -5.43
CA SER A 28 -6.05 0.86 -4.46
C SER A 28 -4.75 1.41 -3.89
N THR A 29 -4.87 2.34 -2.94
CA THR A 29 -3.79 2.68 -2.05
C THR A 29 -3.55 1.41 -1.26
N THR A 30 -2.62 0.57 -1.72
CA THR A 30 -1.95 -0.37 -0.84
C THR A 30 -1.49 0.48 0.34
N MET A 31 -2.15 0.32 1.48
CA MET A 31 -1.71 0.96 2.71
C MET A 31 -0.36 0.34 3.02
N ASN A 32 0.71 1.01 2.56
CA ASN A 32 2.07 0.66 2.89
C ASN A 32 2.16 0.68 4.41
N ARG A 33 2.28 -0.51 5.02
CA ARG A 33 2.37 -0.64 6.48
C ARG A 33 3.75 -0.16 6.86
N THR A 34 3.84 0.97 7.55
CA THR A 34 5.14 1.45 8.03
C THR A 34 5.63 0.58 9.18
N TRP A 35 6.72 -0.16 8.97
CA TRP A 35 7.38 -0.94 10.01
C TRP A 35 8.03 -0.04 11.06
N CYS A 36 7.90 -0.40 12.34
CA CYS A 36 8.59 0.28 13.43
C CYS A 36 10.00 -0.30 13.57
N ILE A 37 10.96 0.27 12.84
CA ILE A 37 12.36 -0.15 12.87
C ILE A 37 13.13 0.70 13.88
N ASP A 38 13.78 0.03 14.84
CA ASP A 38 14.74 0.63 15.76
C ASP A 38 16.11 -0.06 15.65
N HIS A 39 17.15 0.52 16.27
CA HIS A 39 18.50 -0.05 16.24
C HIS A 39 18.58 -1.46 16.84
N ARG A 40 17.68 -1.83 17.76
CA ARG A 40 17.68 -3.16 18.39
C ARG A 40 17.16 -4.22 17.42
N LEU A 41 16.06 -3.93 16.73
CA LEU A 41 15.48 -4.77 15.69
C LEU A 41 16.46 -4.90 14.53
N TYR A 42 17.01 -3.78 14.07
CA TYR A 42 18.03 -3.73 13.03
C TYR A 42 19.27 -4.58 13.37
N GLY A 43 19.87 -4.35 14.54
CA GLY A 43 21.05 -5.11 14.97
C GLY A 43 20.75 -6.60 15.19
N THR A 44 19.52 -6.96 15.55
CA THR A 44 19.09 -8.36 15.62
C THR A 44 18.97 -8.97 14.23
N TYR A 45 18.35 -8.27 13.29
CA TYR A 45 18.26 -8.70 11.89
C TYR A 45 19.65 -8.93 11.28
N GLN A 46 20.60 -8.01 11.49
CA GLN A 46 21.97 -8.18 11.01
C GLN A 46 22.66 -9.43 11.58
N LYS A 47 22.52 -9.67 12.88
CA LYS A 47 23.06 -10.88 13.53
C LYS A 47 22.42 -12.15 12.98
N LEU A 48 21.09 -12.14 12.79
CA LEU A 48 20.38 -13.26 12.18
C LEU A 48 20.89 -13.51 10.77
N ARG A 49 21.06 -12.47 9.93
CA ARG A 49 21.66 -12.63 8.59
C ARG A 49 23.05 -13.23 8.63
N ALA A 50 23.91 -12.78 9.55
CA ALA A 50 25.26 -13.32 9.70
C ALA A 50 25.26 -14.81 10.10
N CYS A 51 24.32 -15.22 10.95
CA CYS A 51 24.17 -16.61 11.40
C CYS A 51 23.46 -17.52 10.39
N GLN A 52 22.79 -16.96 9.36
CA GLN A 52 22.06 -17.70 8.32
C GLN A 52 21.13 -18.81 8.85
N PRO A 53 20.22 -18.52 9.80
CA PRO A 53 19.22 -19.47 10.23
C PRO A 53 18.20 -19.72 9.11
N SER A 54 17.33 -20.71 9.29
CA SER A 54 16.18 -20.85 8.39
C SER A 54 15.28 -19.61 8.46
N VAL A 55 14.62 -19.29 7.34
CA VAL A 55 13.67 -18.16 7.25
C VAL A 55 12.62 -18.23 8.36
N LEU A 56 12.12 -19.43 8.66
CA LEU A 56 11.15 -19.64 9.74
C LEU A 56 11.69 -19.21 11.11
N LEU A 57 12.95 -19.53 11.43
CA LEU A 57 13.57 -19.12 12.69
C LEU A 57 13.84 -17.61 12.73
N MET A 58 14.27 -17.05 11.60
CA MET A 58 14.48 -15.60 11.46
C MET A 58 13.17 -14.84 11.71
N VAL A 59 12.09 -15.21 11.02
CA VAL A 59 10.75 -14.59 11.18
C VAL A 59 10.24 -14.73 12.61
N LYS A 60 10.39 -15.90 13.24
CA LYS A 60 10.02 -16.10 14.65
C LYS A 60 10.77 -15.15 15.58
N ALA A 61 12.07 -14.98 15.39
CA ALA A 61 12.88 -14.08 16.20
C ALA A 61 12.49 -12.61 16.00
N LEU A 62 12.26 -12.20 14.75
CA LEU A 62 11.81 -10.84 14.41
C LEU A 62 10.42 -10.54 15.00
N ASN A 63 9.48 -11.48 14.90
CA ASN A 63 8.12 -11.31 15.44
C ASN A 63 8.09 -11.11 16.97
N VAL A 64 9.06 -11.65 17.72
CA VAL A 64 9.19 -11.37 19.16
C VAL A 64 9.51 -9.89 19.41
N LEU A 65 10.30 -9.27 18.54
CA LEU A 65 10.68 -7.86 18.65
C LEU A 65 9.63 -6.91 18.10
N LEU A 66 8.84 -7.36 17.12
CA LEU A 66 7.75 -6.60 16.52
C LEU A 66 6.45 -6.64 17.35
N ALA A 67 6.24 -7.68 18.14
CA ALA A 67 5.03 -7.87 18.95
C ALA A 67 4.66 -6.68 19.86
N PRO A 68 5.61 -5.99 20.54
CA PRO A 68 5.30 -4.78 21.33
C PRO A 68 4.70 -3.64 20.50
N HIS A 69 4.96 -3.60 19.20
CA HIS A 69 4.44 -2.61 18.26
C HIS A 69 3.14 -3.07 17.57
N GLY A 70 2.62 -4.26 17.93
CA GLY A 70 1.46 -4.86 17.28
C GLY A 70 1.71 -5.28 15.82
N GLN A 71 2.98 -5.43 15.44
CA GLN A 71 3.40 -5.80 14.09
C GLN A 71 3.85 -7.26 14.07
N THR A 72 3.57 -7.95 12.96
CA THR A 72 3.90 -9.36 12.76
C THR A 72 4.14 -9.61 11.27
N ILE A 73 5.18 -10.37 10.96
CA ILE A 73 5.45 -10.93 9.63
C ILE A 73 4.70 -12.26 9.54
N GLU A 74 3.67 -12.33 8.69
CA GLU A 74 2.82 -13.52 8.53
C GLU A 74 3.01 -14.20 7.17
N THR A 75 3.38 -13.42 6.16
CA THR A 75 3.52 -13.85 4.77
C THR A 75 4.92 -13.55 4.23
N CYS A 76 5.26 -14.16 3.09
CA CYS A 76 6.49 -13.80 2.37
C CYS A 76 6.48 -12.34 1.93
N PHE A 77 5.32 -11.81 1.55
CA PHE A 77 5.18 -10.39 1.17
C PHE A 77 5.47 -9.46 2.36
N ASP A 78 5.00 -9.79 3.56
CA ASP A 78 5.35 -9.01 4.76
C ASP A 78 6.86 -9.03 5.04
N LEU A 79 7.52 -10.16 4.76
CA LEU A 79 8.96 -10.26 4.94
C LEU A 79 9.73 -9.43 3.91
N GLU A 80 9.30 -9.43 2.65
CA GLU A 80 9.87 -8.58 1.60
C GLU A 80 9.70 -7.10 1.93
N ASP A 81 8.49 -6.68 2.30
CA ASP A 81 8.17 -5.30 2.71
C ASP A 81 8.95 -4.89 3.98
N PHE A 82 9.15 -5.80 4.93
CA PHE A 82 10.01 -5.58 6.09
C PHE A 82 11.48 -5.35 5.70
N ILE A 83 12.00 -6.11 4.74
CA ILE A 83 13.38 -5.96 4.25
C ILE A 83 13.55 -4.60 3.57
N ASP A 84 12.60 -4.20 2.73
CA ASP A 84 12.61 -2.86 2.11
C ASP A 84 12.62 -1.74 3.16
N ALA A 85 11.88 -1.91 4.27
CA ALA A 85 11.89 -0.97 5.38
C ALA A 85 13.21 -0.94 6.16
N ILE A 86 13.92 -2.07 6.25
CA ILE A 86 15.28 -2.12 6.81
C ILE A 86 16.25 -1.35 5.91
N ASP A 87 16.20 -1.57 4.59
CA ASP A 87 17.08 -0.89 3.63
C ASP A 87 16.86 0.63 3.66
N GLU A 88 15.61 1.08 3.77
CA GLU A 88 15.29 2.51 3.95
C GLU A 88 15.83 3.04 5.29
N PHE A 89 15.71 2.28 6.37
CA PHE A 89 16.29 2.65 7.67
C PHE A 89 17.82 2.78 7.59
N GLU A 90 18.52 1.85 6.94
CA GLU A 90 19.98 1.92 6.72
C GLU A 90 20.37 3.19 5.96
N ARG A 91 19.59 3.55 4.93
CA ARG A 91 19.81 4.74 4.12
C ARG A 91 19.61 6.03 4.90
N VAL A 92 18.57 6.10 5.74
CA VAL A 92 18.25 7.28 6.56
C VAL A 92 19.27 7.48 7.68
N GLU A 93 19.68 6.40 8.34
CA GLU A 93 20.63 6.45 9.46
C GLU A 93 22.11 6.51 9.02
N GLY A 94 22.40 6.32 7.72
CA GLY A 94 23.77 6.32 7.20
C GLY A 94 24.58 5.11 7.66
N LEU A 95 23.93 3.94 7.76
CA LEU A 95 24.53 2.67 8.19
C LEU A 95 24.97 1.78 7.02
N SER A 96 24.71 2.23 5.79
CA SER A 96 25.09 1.61 4.50
C SER A 96 26.54 1.82 4.13
#